data_AF-A0A942CNV4-F1
#
_entry.id   AF-A0A942CNV4-F1
#
_cell.length_a   1.000
_cell.length_b   1.000
_cell.length_c   1.000
_cell.angle_alpha   90.00
_cell.angle_beta   90.00
_cell.angle_gamma   90.00
#
_symmetry.space_group_name_H-M   'P 1'
#
loop_
_entity.id
_entity.type
_entity.pdbx_description
1 polymer ?
#
loop_
_entity_poly.entity_id
_entity_poly.type
_entity_poly.pdbx_seq_one_letter_code
_entity_poly.pdbx_strand_id
1 'polypeptide(L)'
;MVNGESSTTERRRAVRYAVDGSEPVGFVASNSVRVVDISAGGVLLVSSRPASVGTRGRLTLNLGGNPLAAEIEIRRVVTSPDRSFRIGAMFVGISPLQQDAIERFARPGERQEYA
;
A
#
# COMPACT_ATOMS: atom_id res chain seq x y z
N MET A 1 24.21 -4.41 51.14
CA MET A 1 23.96 -4.66 49.71
C MET A 1 22.46 -4.81 49.55
N VAL A 2 21.79 -3.87 48.89
CA VAL A 2 20.34 -3.90 48.70
C VAL A 2 20.12 -4.14 47.21
N ASN A 3 19.61 -5.31 46.85
CA ASN A 3 19.38 -5.68 45.46
C ASN A 3 18.17 -4.89 44.93
N GLY A 4 18.40 -4.09 43.90
CA GLY A 4 17.34 -3.44 43.14
C GLY A 4 16.63 -4.47 42.28
N GLU A 5 15.41 -4.85 42.67
CA GLU A 5 14.50 -5.57 41.79
C GLU A 5 14.09 -4.64 40.65
N SER A 6 14.61 -4.93 39.45
CA SER A 6 14.09 -4.35 38.22
C SER A 6 12.69 -4.91 37.99
N SER A 7 11.67 -4.14 38.35
CA SER A 7 10.28 -4.43 37.98
C SER A 7 10.18 -4.40 36.46
N THR A 8 10.28 -5.56 35.81
CA THR A 8 10.01 -5.68 34.38
C THR A 8 8.52 -5.46 34.21
N THR A 9 8.12 -4.25 33.79
CA THR A 9 6.72 -3.88 33.62
C THR A 9 6.05 -4.85 32.63
N GLU A 10 5.18 -5.70 33.15
CA GLU A 10 4.30 -6.57 32.36
C GLU A 10 3.47 -5.68 31.41
N ARG A 11 3.69 -5.80 30.10
CA ARG A 11 2.99 -4.98 29.07
C ARG A 11 1.64 -5.57 28.63
N ARG A 12 1.27 -6.74 29.12
CA ARG A 12 0.07 -7.47 28.65
C ARG A 12 -1.19 -6.80 29.20
N ARG A 13 -2.09 -6.40 28.31
CA ARG A 13 -3.40 -5.79 28.66
C ARG A 13 -4.60 -6.74 28.48
N ALA A 14 -4.36 -7.98 28.01
CA ALA A 14 -5.42 -8.96 27.75
C ALA A 14 -4.92 -10.41 27.92
N VAL A 15 -5.84 -11.32 28.25
CA VAL A 15 -5.62 -12.77 28.35
C VAL A 15 -5.22 -13.34 26.98
N ARG A 16 -4.29 -14.29 26.96
CA ARG A 16 -3.90 -15.03 25.75
C ARG A 16 -4.43 -16.46 25.83
N TYR A 17 -4.99 -16.94 24.73
CA TYR A 17 -5.37 -18.34 24.57
C TYR A 17 -4.31 -19.03 23.71
N ALA A 18 -3.92 -20.25 24.11
CA ALA A 18 -3.13 -21.10 23.24
C ALA A 18 -3.96 -21.43 22.00
N VAL A 19 -3.39 -21.21 20.82
CA VAL A 19 -3.99 -21.59 19.54
C VAL A 19 -3.27 -22.85 19.06
N ASP A 20 -4.03 -23.85 18.63
CA ASP A 20 -3.47 -25.03 17.98
C ASP A 20 -2.85 -24.60 16.63
N GLY A 21 -1.59 -24.92 16.42
CA GLY A 21 -0.78 -24.45 15.28
C GLY A 21 -0.97 -25.28 14.01
N SER A 22 -2.04 -26.08 13.95
CA SER A 22 -2.36 -26.98 12.84
C SER A 22 -2.87 -26.26 11.60
N GLU A 23 -3.43 -25.06 11.75
CA GLU A 23 -3.96 -24.27 10.64
C GLU A 23 -2.93 -23.30 10.05
N PRO A 24 -2.77 -23.26 8.71
CA PRO A 24 -1.90 -22.29 8.06
C PRO A 24 -2.48 -20.87 8.20
N VAL A 25 -1.79 -20.01 8.94
CA VAL A 25 -2.13 -18.58 9.07
C VAL A 25 -1.24 -17.76 8.14
N GLY A 26 -1.86 -17.07 7.18
CA GLY A 26 -1.19 -16.11 6.31
C GLY A 26 -1.46 -14.67 6.75
N PHE A 27 -0.44 -13.81 6.65
CA PHE A 27 -0.62 -12.36 6.73
C PHE A 27 -0.12 -11.70 5.46
N VAL A 28 -0.86 -10.72 4.95
CA VAL A 28 -0.45 -9.94 3.77
C VAL A 28 0.24 -8.67 4.25
N ALA A 29 1.54 -8.58 4.07
CA ALA A 29 2.31 -7.39 4.39
C ALA A 29 2.07 -6.30 3.32
N SER A 30 1.84 -5.06 3.76
CA SER A 30 1.81 -3.93 2.85
C SER A 30 3.22 -3.64 2.31
N ASN A 31 3.31 -3.40 1.00
CA ASN A 31 4.52 -2.93 0.36
C ASN A 31 4.39 -1.43 0.11
N SER A 32 5.26 -0.63 0.72
CA SER A 32 5.34 0.80 0.41
C SER A 32 5.80 0.98 -1.03
N VAL A 33 5.07 1.82 -1.77
CA VAL A 33 5.34 2.15 -3.16
C VAL A 33 5.27 3.66 -3.33
N ARG A 34 5.99 4.18 -4.33
CA ARG A 34 5.86 5.57 -4.77
C ARG A 34 4.97 5.61 -6.01
N VAL A 35 3.96 6.47 -6.02
CA VAL A 35 3.17 6.76 -7.21
C VAL A 35 3.98 7.70 -8.10
N VAL A 36 4.13 7.35 -9.38
CA VAL A 36 4.85 8.15 -10.38
C VAL A 36 3.86 8.88 -11.29
N ASP A 37 2.79 8.18 -11.69
CA ASP A 37 1.77 8.71 -12.57
C ASP A 37 0.43 8.03 -12.27
N ILE A 38 -0.67 8.73 -12.52
CA ILE A 38 -2.04 8.25 -12.33
C ILE A 38 -2.94 8.79 -13.43
N SER A 39 -3.77 7.88 -13.95
CA SER A 39 -4.81 8.16 -14.93
C SER A 39 -6.13 7.58 -14.44
N ALA A 40 -7.22 7.85 -15.16
CA ALA A 40 -8.52 7.23 -14.89
C ALA A 40 -8.48 5.68 -14.95
N GLY A 41 -7.61 5.11 -15.80
CA GLY A 41 -7.53 3.67 -16.01
C GLY A 41 -6.52 2.93 -15.12
N GLY A 42 -5.55 3.64 -14.53
CA GLY A 42 -4.49 2.96 -13.80
C GLY A 42 -3.40 3.88 -13.28
N VAL A 43 -2.37 3.24 -12.72
CA VAL A 43 -1.27 3.87 -12.00
C VAL A 43 0.07 3.31 -12.42
N LEU A 44 1.08 4.17 -12.40
CA LEU A 44 2.48 3.79 -12.47
C LEU A 44 3.11 3.93 -11.09
N LEU A 45 3.69 2.85 -10.60
CA LEU A 45 4.29 2.75 -9.28
C LEU A 45 5.79 2.44 -9.38
N VAL A 46 6.55 2.85 -8.38
CA VAL A 46 7.93 2.39 -8.13
C VAL A 46 7.98 1.69 -6.78
N SER A 47 8.59 0.51 -6.76
CA SER A 47 8.82 -0.28 -5.54
C SER A 47 10.27 -0.72 -5.42
N SER A 48 10.74 -0.92 -4.18
CA SER A 48 12.00 -1.61 -3.90
C SER A 48 11.84 -3.13 -3.84
N ARG A 49 10.60 -3.64 -3.89
CA ARG A 49 10.28 -5.07 -3.87
C ARG A 49 9.73 -5.53 -5.22
N PRO A 50 10.04 -6.76 -5.64
CA PRO A 50 9.49 -7.31 -6.87
C PRO A 50 7.98 -7.51 -6.74
N ALA A 51 7.31 -7.51 -7.88
CA ALA A 51 5.91 -7.87 -7.99
C ALA A 51 5.69 -8.70 -9.26
N SER A 52 4.58 -9.43 -9.30
CA SER A 52 4.26 -10.31 -10.42
C SER A 52 3.10 -9.75 -11.24
N VAL A 53 3.17 -9.89 -12.56
CA VAL A 53 2.06 -9.57 -13.46
C VAL A 53 0.88 -10.50 -13.16
N GLY A 54 -0.34 -9.96 -13.20
CA GLY A 54 -1.58 -10.64 -12.82
C GLY A 54 -1.88 -10.61 -11.32
N THR A 55 -0.93 -10.19 -10.47
CA THR A 55 -1.21 -10.03 -9.04
C THR A 55 -2.20 -8.91 -8.80
N ARG A 56 -3.22 -9.20 -8.00
CA ARG A 56 -4.15 -8.20 -7.45
C ARG A 56 -3.74 -7.77 -6.06
N GLY A 57 -3.98 -6.51 -5.76
CA GLY A 57 -3.71 -5.95 -4.45
C GLY A 57 -4.54 -4.71 -4.20
N ARG A 58 -4.55 -4.27 -2.93
CA ARG A 58 -5.20 -3.03 -2.53
C ARG A 58 -4.15 -1.92 -2.50
N LEU A 59 -4.36 -0.88 -3.31
CA LEU A 59 -3.59 0.34 -3.26
C LEU A 59 -4.32 1.37 -2.39
N THR A 60 -3.64 1.86 -1.36
CA THR A 60 -4.14 2.93 -0.50
C THR A 60 -3.25 4.16 -0.66
N LEU A 61 -3.84 5.31 -0.95
CA LEU A 61 -3.14 6.58 -1.14
C LEU A 61 -4.05 7.76 -0.80
N ASN A 62 -3.47 8.93 -0.58
CA ASN A 62 -4.23 10.17 -0.45
C ASN A 62 -4.13 10.96 -1.76
N LEU A 63 -5.27 11.18 -2.42
CA LEU A 63 -5.38 11.99 -3.64
C LEU A 63 -5.94 13.37 -3.29
N GLY A 64 -5.09 14.40 -3.29
CA GLY A 64 -5.52 15.78 -3.00
C GLY A 64 -6.24 15.92 -1.66
N GLY A 65 -5.74 15.26 -0.62
CA GLY A 65 -6.35 15.24 0.72
C GLY A 65 -7.48 14.21 0.92
N ASN A 66 -7.91 13.51 -0.13
CA ASN A 66 -8.95 12.49 -0.03
C ASN A 66 -8.34 11.08 0.01
N PRO A 67 -8.62 10.27 1.04
CA PRO A 67 -8.14 8.89 1.07
C PRO A 67 -8.85 8.07 0.00
N LEU A 68 -8.05 7.37 -0.81
CA LEU A 68 -8.50 6.41 -1.80
C LEU A 68 -7.94 5.03 -1.43
N ALA A 69 -8.81 4.02 -1.49
CA ALA A 69 -8.43 2.63 -1.36
C ALA A 69 -9.05 1.85 -2.52
N ALA A 70 -8.26 1.52 -3.53
CA ALA A 70 -8.72 0.87 -4.76
C ALA A 70 -8.04 -0.49 -4.96
N GLU A 71 -8.75 -1.44 -5.54
CA GLU A 71 -8.11 -2.66 -6.05
C GLU A 71 -7.37 -2.34 -7.35
N ILE A 72 -6.18 -2.92 -7.46
CA ILE A 72 -5.35 -2.84 -8.65
C ILE A 72 -4.92 -4.23 -9.10
N GLU A 73 -4.72 -4.38 -10.41
CA GLU A 73 -4.10 -5.56 -11.01
C GLU A 73 -2.83 -5.16 -11.75
N ILE A 74 -1.72 -5.82 -11.44
CA ILE A 74 -0.43 -5.54 -12.07
C ILE A 74 -0.45 -6.05 -13.51
N ARG A 75 -0.19 -5.16 -14.47
CA ARG A 75 -0.17 -5.48 -15.90
C ARG A 75 1.24 -5.50 -16.48
N ARG A 76 2.18 -4.77 -15.88
CA ARG A 76 3.56 -4.70 -16.34
C ARG A 76 4.52 -4.49 -15.18
N VAL A 77 5.69 -5.13 -15.24
CA VAL A 77 6.80 -4.90 -14.33
C VAL A 77 8.08 -4.74 -15.14
N VAL A 78 8.85 -3.69 -14.85
CA VAL A 78 10.15 -3.42 -15.46
C VAL A 78 11.16 -3.18 -14.35
N THR A 79 12.25 -3.93 -14.36
CA THR A 79 13.39 -3.69 -13.46
C THR A 79 14.20 -2.52 -13.99
N SER A 80 14.45 -1.54 -13.13
CA SER A 80 15.27 -0.38 -13.42
C SER A 80 16.74 -0.64 -13.03
N PRO A 81 17.72 0.09 -13.61
CA PRO A 81 19.14 -0.08 -13.27
C PRO A 81 19.47 0.14 -11.79
N ASP A 82 18.68 0.97 -11.10
CA ASP A 82 18.79 1.24 -9.66
C ASP A 82 18.21 0.12 -8.77
N ARG A 83 17.90 -1.05 -9.37
CA ARG A 83 17.26 -2.20 -8.71
C ARG A 83 15.85 -1.92 -8.18
N SER A 84 15.23 -0.82 -8.60
CA SER A 84 13.81 -0.57 -8.35
C SER A 84 12.94 -1.24 -9.42
N PHE A 85 11.68 -1.46 -9.09
CA PHE A 85 10.68 -2.05 -9.98
C PHE A 85 9.67 -0.98 -10.37
N ARG A 86 9.57 -0.69 -11.67
CA ARG A 86 8.48 0.10 -12.24
C ARG A 86 7.31 -0.82 -12.54
N ILE A 87 6.17 -0.54 -11.91
CA ILE A 87 4.99 -1.40 -11.91
C ILE A 87 3.84 -0.61 -12.52
N GLY A 88 3.37 -1.04 -13.69
CA GLY A 88 2.13 -0.55 -14.28
C GLY A 88 0.97 -1.41 -13.81
N ALA A 89 -0.03 -0.80 -13.18
CA ALA A 89 -1.22 -1.49 -12.69
C ALA A 89 -2.49 -0.77 -13.15
N MET A 90 -3.56 -1.54 -13.36
CA MET A 90 -4.88 -1.00 -13.68
C MET A 90 -5.79 -1.07 -12.46
N PHE A 91 -6.73 -0.13 -12.36
CA PHE A 91 -7.79 -0.22 -11.36
C PHE A 91 -8.77 -1.34 -11.71
N VAL A 92 -9.29 -2.04 -10.70
CA VAL A 92 -10.26 -3.12 -10.84
C VAL A 92 -11.45 -2.86 -9.93
N GLY A 93 -12.67 -3.00 -10.47
CA GLY A 93 -13.90 -2.95 -9.67
C GLY A 93 -14.11 -1.64 -8.89
N ILE A 94 -13.56 -0.52 -9.36
CA ILE A 94 -13.72 0.77 -8.69
C ILE A 94 -15.16 1.27 -8.77
N SER A 95 -15.65 1.88 -7.71
CA SER A 95 -16.98 2.49 -7.69
C SER A 95 -17.00 3.81 -8.48
N PRO A 96 -18.19 4.29 -8.92
CA PRO A 96 -18.31 5.59 -9.58
C PRO A 96 -17.72 6.75 -8.75
N LEU A 97 -17.89 6.71 -7.42
CA LEU A 97 -17.30 7.71 -6.52
C LEU A 97 -15.77 7.69 -6.55
N GLN A 98 -15.18 6.48 -6.59
CA GLN A 98 -13.73 6.33 -6.69
C GLN A 98 -13.21 6.77 -8.05
N GLN A 99 -13.94 6.42 -9.12
CA GLN A 99 -13.64 6.86 -10.48
C GLN A 99 -13.66 8.39 -10.58
N ASP A 100 -14.70 9.05 -10.08
CA ASP A 100 -14.80 10.52 -10.04
C ASP A 100 -13.66 11.17 -9.24
N ALA A 101 -13.23 10.55 -8.14
CA ALA A 101 -12.10 11.04 -7.35
C ALA A 101 -10.78 10.93 -8.13
N ILE A 102 -10.54 9.79 -8.79
CA ILE A 102 -9.36 9.54 -9.62
C ILE A 102 -9.35 10.51 -10.81
N GLU A 103 -10.48 10.65 -11.52
CA GLU A 103 -10.59 11.52 -12.68
C GLU A 103 -10.38 12.98 -12.31
N ARG A 104 -10.95 13.46 -11.20
CA ARG A 104 -10.69 14.83 -10.72
C ARG A 104 -9.22 15.07 -10.41
N PHE A 105 -8.53 14.09 -9.82
CA PHE A 105 -7.09 14.17 -9.55
C PHE A 105 -6.25 14.12 -10.83
N ALA A 106 -6.63 13.28 -11.79
CA ALA A 106 -5.91 13.09 -13.05
C ALA A 106 -6.14 14.22 -14.07
N ARG A 107 -7.15 15.09 -13.85
CA ARG A 107 -7.35 16.28 -14.68
C ARG A 107 -6.17 17.24 -14.48
N PRO A 108 -5.52 17.69 -15.56
CA PRO A 108 -4.52 18.75 -15.47
C PRO A 108 -5.23 20.05 -15.04
N GLY A 109 -5.02 20.45 -13.79
CA GLY A 109 -5.59 21.68 -13.21
C GLY A 109 -4.82 22.09 -11.96
N GLU A 110 -3.94 23.07 -12.15
CA GLU A 110 -3.16 23.82 -11.15
C GLU A 110 -2.16 23.02 -10.31
N ARG A 111 -0.95 22.87 -10.88
CA ARG A 111 0.26 22.73 -10.08
C ARG A 111 0.30 23.88 -9.07
N GLN A 112 0.00 23.62 -7.81
CA GLN A 112 0.39 24.53 -6.73
C GLN A 112 1.90 24.44 -6.60
N GLU A 113 2.54 25.40 -7.26
CA GLU A 113 3.91 25.81 -7.03
C GLU A 113 3.98 26.36 -5.60
N TYR A 114 4.40 25.52 -4.64
CA TYR A 114 4.88 26.01 -3.35
C TYR A 114 6.37 26.29 -3.53
N ALA A 115 6.68 27.56 -3.78
CA ALA A 115 7.97 28.18 -3.51
C ALA A 115 7.82 29.09 -2.28
#